data_AF-A0A5C3Q9Z1-F1
#
_entry.id   AF-A0A5C3Q9Z1-F1
#
_cell.length_a   1.000
_cell.length_b   1.000
_cell.length_c   1.000
_cell.angle_alpha   90.00
_cell.angle_beta   90.00
_cell.angle_gamma   90.00
#
_symmetry.space_group_name_H-M   'P 1'
#
loop_
_entity.id
_entity.type
_entity.pdbx_description
1 polymer ?
#
loop_
_entity_poly.entity_id
_entity_poly.type
_entity_poly.pdbx_seq_one_letter_code
_entity_poly.pdbx_strand_id
1 'polypeptide(L)'
;MASILVFAVNSLIGQHPNGLENSLEHSYPHDATWSEYIRITMVCSTWRQIALHTPKFWTPLCFLLLVRSAHFPEILSRSGVAPLRLRITPSVLYSDSRAPPIPESRLAQLFDPARLLELNLYVDKCRRNILLESFPMGKTPLLEIFVLCKDMRVGGHLLEEYLAIPHHILNFPRPSIQNLLIELCHSPWESAASIPSYPNLVHRTLSQLAPTIYVVEVLRIINLSPKLEHLALFNDPTLLRQLHRPSLRPPDDPSLHADLPRLATLRLTGDSPFICGLLSKISHPPSTSLRLVCKGHWPAVNGLHPYTSLLDLVGLTTANPLYSASTVSLQKRGHSMASSAWY
;
A
#
# COMPACT_ATOMS: atom_id res chain seq x y z
N MET A 1 -12.71 -32.08 7.59
CA MET A 1 -13.38 -31.27 8.64
C MET A 1 -12.61 -29.99 8.99
N ALA A 2 -11.29 -30.00 9.23
CA ALA A 2 -10.53 -28.78 9.52
C ALA A 2 -10.69 -27.67 8.45
N SER A 3 -10.66 -28.03 7.16
CA SER A 3 -10.90 -27.09 6.06
C SER A 3 -12.30 -26.48 6.05
N ILE A 4 -13.31 -27.23 6.52
CA ILE A 4 -14.70 -26.75 6.60
C ILE A 4 -14.83 -25.73 7.73
N LEU A 5 -14.13 -25.93 8.85
CA LEU A 5 -14.14 -25.01 9.98
C LEU A 5 -13.42 -23.71 9.64
N VAL A 6 -12.26 -23.78 8.99
CA VAL A 6 -11.57 -22.60 8.44
C VAL A 6 -12.43 -21.88 7.41
N PHE A 7 -13.10 -22.62 6.53
CA PHE A 7 -14.02 -22.04 5.55
C PHE A 7 -15.24 -21.38 6.20
N ALA A 8 -15.87 -21.99 7.21
CA ALA A 8 -17.01 -21.44 7.93
C ALA A 8 -16.65 -20.14 8.65
N VAL A 9 -15.47 -20.08 9.29
CA VAL A 9 -14.97 -18.85 9.90
C VAL A 9 -14.68 -17.78 8.85
N ASN A 10 -14.00 -18.14 7.76
CA ASN A 10 -13.74 -17.20 6.67
C ASN A 10 -15.03 -16.73 5.98
N SER A 11 -16.07 -17.57 5.93
CA SER A 11 -17.37 -17.22 5.34
C SER A 11 -18.18 -16.33 6.28
N LEU A 12 -18.16 -16.59 7.60
CA LEU A 12 -18.78 -15.74 8.60
C LEU A 12 -18.12 -14.36 8.68
N ILE A 13 -16.79 -14.29 8.53
CA ILE A 13 -16.01 -13.05 8.55
C ILE A 13 -16.04 -12.33 7.19
N GLY A 14 -16.17 -13.08 6.09
CA GLY A 14 -16.05 -12.59 4.73
C GLY A 14 -17.35 -12.11 4.07
N GLN A 15 -18.50 -12.20 4.73
CA GLN A 15 -19.75 -11.65 4.20
C GLN A 15 -19.82 -10.14 4.39
N HIS A 16 -19.13 -9.40 3.53
CA HIS A 16 -19.47 -8.00 3.24
C HIS A 16 -20.27 -7.93 1.93
N PRO A 17 -21.40 -7.21 1.90
CA PRO A 17 -22.15 -7.01 0.67
C PRO A 17 -21.31 -6.18 -0.30
N ASN A 18 -21.07 -6.73 -1.49
CA ASN A 18 -20.44 -6.07 -2.63
C ASN A 18 -21.08 -4.70 -2.86
N GLY A 19 -20.32 -3.60 -2.76
CA GLY A 19 -20.86 -2.27 -3.04
C GLY A 19 -19.81 -1.16 -3.06
N LEU A 20 -19.44 -0.77 -4.30
CA LEU A 20 -18.78 0.48 -4.73
C LEU A 20 -17.24 0.57 -4.64
N GLU A 21 -16.62 0.28 -5.80
CA GLU A 21 -15.18 0.34 -6.17
C GLU A 21 -14.46 1.71 -6.03
N ASN A 22 -15.02 2.72 -5.36
CA ASN A 22 -14.53 4.10 -5.54
C ASN A 22 -13.65 4.69 -4.44
N SER A 23 -13.54 4.07 -3.27
CA SER A 23 -12.52 4.44 -2.28
C SER A 23 -11.46 3.36 -2.20
N LEU A 24 -10.18 3.76 -2.20
CA LEU A 24 -9.06 2.93 -1.78
C LEU A 24 -9.13 2.55 -0.28
N GLU A 25 -10.27 2.81 0.37
CA GLU A 25 -10.64 2.16 1.61
C GLU A 25 -10.78 0.68 1.28
N HIS A 26 -9.65 -0.02 1.41
CA HIS A 26 -9.64 -1.44 1.58
C HIS A 26 -10.55 -1.69 2.78
N SER A 27 -11.81 -2.02 2.50
CA SER A 27 -12.77 -2.47 3.50
C SER A 27 -12.20 -3.79 4.00
N TYR A 28 -11.32 -3.70 4.98
CA TYR A 28 -10.79 -4.89 5.62
C TYR A 28 -12.00 -5.61 6.21
N PRO A 29 -12.18 -6.91 5.92
CA PRO A 29 -13.23 -7.68 6.56
C PRO A 29 -13.05 -7.51 8.07
N HIS A 30 -14.17 -7.37 8.78
CA HIS A 30 -14.18 -7.13 10.22
C HIS A 30 -13.22 -8.12 10.92
N ASP A 31 -12.16 -7.63 11.55
CA ASP A 31 -11.19 -8.48 12.22
C ASP A 31 -11.89 -9.17 13.40
N ALA A 32 -12.06 -10.49 13.30
CA ALA A 32 -12.72 -11.25 14.36
C ALA A 32 -11.93 -11.19 15.67
N THR A 33 -12.67 -10.98 16.74
CA THR A 33 -12.18 -10.87 18.11
C THR A 33 -11.83 -12.24 18.68
N TRP A 34 -10.97 -12.26 19.71
CA TRP A 34 -10.68 -13.47 20.47
C TRP A 34 -11.94 -14.16 20.99
N SER A 35 -12.91 -13.38 21.49
CA SER A 35 -14.17 -13.90 22.02
C SER A 35 -15.00 -14.63 20.97
N GLU A 36 -15.00 -14.16 19.72
CA GLU A 36 -15.69 -14.83 18.60
C GLU A 36 -15.03 -16.15 18.26
N TYR A 37 -13.69 -16.19 18.19
CA TYR A 37 -12.94 -17.43 18.01
C TYR A 37 -13.22 -18.44 19.13
N ILE A 38 -13.25 -17.98 20.38
CA ILE A 38 -13.61 -18.84 21.51
C ILE A 38 -15.04 -19.37 21.38
N ARG A 39 -16.02 -18.53 21.04
CA ARG A 39 -17.42 -18.97 20.78
C ARG A 39 -17.49 -20.06 19.72
N ILE A 40 -16.75 -19.92 18.62
CA ILE A 40 -16.68 -20.95 17.57
C ILE A 40 -16.13 -22.26 18.16
N THR A 41 -15.06 -22.20 18.97
CA THR A 41 -14.52 -23.40 19.61
C THR A 41 -15.42 -23.98 20.72
N MET A 42 -16.46 -23.28 21.16
CA MET A 42 -17.39 -23.76 22.20
C MET A 42 -18.61 -24.48 21.63
N VAL A 43 -18.81 -24.52 20.31
CA VAL A 43 -19.97 -25.17 19.68
C VAL A 43 -20.06 -26.66 20.06
N CYS A 44 -18.94 -27.39 19.96
CA CYS A 44 -18.82 -28.76 20.47
C CYS A 44 -17.36 -29.13 20.74
N SER A 45 -17.13 -30.24 21.46
CA SER A 45 -15.79 -30.73 21.80
C SER A 45 -14.94 -31.01 20.55
N THR A 46 -15.55 -31.56 19.49
CA THR A 46 -14.87 -31.83 18.21
C THR A 46 -14.32 -30.55 17.58
N TRP A 47 -15.10 -29.47 17.53
CA TRP A 47 -14.67 -28.19 16.96
C TRP A 47 -13.53 -27.59 17.77
N ARG A 48 -13.62 -27.65 19.11
CA ARG A 48 -12.54 -27.24 20.00
C ARG A 48 -11.25 -28.00 19.71
N GLN A 49 -11.32 -29.33 19.62
CA GLN A 49 -10.15 -30.17 19.36
C GLN A 49 -9.53 -29.88 17.99
N ILE A 50 -10.35 -29.72 16.95
CA ILE A 50 -9.88 -29.34 15.62
C ILE A 50 -9.16 -27.98 15.67
N ALA A 51 -9.75 -26.97 16.29
CA ALA A 51 -9.15 -25.64 16.41
C ALA A 51 -7.81 -25.67 17.16
N LEU A 52 -7.72 -26.39 18.28
CA LEU A 52 -6.49 -26.52 19.06
C LEU A 52 -5.36 -27.21 18.27
N HIS A 53 -5.68 -28.17 17.40
CA HIS A 53 -4.70 -28.87 16.57
C HIS A 53 -4.48 -28.23 15.19
N THR A 54 -5.11 -27.09 14.91
CA THR A 54 -4.98 -26.39 13.63
C THR A 54 -4.39 -24.99 13.87
N PRO A 55 -3.06 -24.83 13.90
CA PRO A 55 -2.44 -23.54 14.22
C PRO A 55 -2.88 -22.39 13.31
N LYS A 56 -3.13 -22.67 12.02
CA LYS A 56 -3.67 -21.71 11.03
C LYS A 56 -5.04 -21.14 11.40
N PHE A 57 -5.81 -21.80 12.27
CA PHE A 57 -7.07 -21.26 12.78
C PHE A 57 -6.83 -19.98 13.59
N TRP A 58 -5.71 -19.88 14.32
CA TRP A 58 -5.45 -18.75 15.22
C TRP A 58 -4.70 -17.59 14.56
N THR A 59 -4.19 -17.76 13.34
CA THR A 59 -3.37 -16.74 12.65
C THR A 59 -4.11 -15.51 12.12
N PRO A 60 -5.42 -15.54 11.78
CA PRO A 60 -6.15 -14.35 11.34
C PRO A 60 -6.56 -13.41 12.48
N LEU A 61 -6.32 -13.78 13.74
CA LEU A 61 -6.57 -12.91 14.88
C LEU A 61 -5.72 -11.63 14.78
N CYS A 62 -6.29 -10.50 15.20
CA CYS A 62 -5.55 -9.24 15.29
C CYS A 62 -4.55 -9.29 16.46
N PHE A 63 -3.38 -9.92 16.26
CA PHE A 63 -2.39 -10.13 17.32
C PHE A 63 -1.91 -8.83 17.98
N LEU A 64 -1.88 -7.72 17.23
CA LEU A 64 -1.45 -6.43 17.76
C LEU A 64 -2.49 -5.79 18.69
N LEU A 65 -3.76 -6.16 18.58
CA LEU A 65 -4.76 -5.85 19.61
C LEU A 65 -4.59 -6.76 20.83
N LEU A 66 -4.37 -8.05 20.56
CA LEU A 66 -4.30 -9.07 21.60
C LEU A 66 -2.98 -9.04 22.38
N VAL A 67 -1.97 -8.33 21.89
CA VAL A 67 -0.65 -8.20 22.53
C VAL A 67 -0.73 -7.65 23.95
N ARG A 68 -1.79 -6.92 24.29
CA ARG A 68 -2.05 -6.41 25.65
C ARG A 68 -2.86 -7.38 26.53
N SER A 69 -3.48 -8.38 25.93
CA SER A 69 -4.30 -9.36 26.65
C SER A 69 -3.45 -10.22 27.58
N ALA A 70 -4.01 -10.60 28.73
CA ALA A 70 -3.42 -11.61 29.61
C ALA A 70 -3.29 -12.97 28.90
N HIS A 71 -4.18 -13.26 27.95
CA HIS A 71 -4.18 -14.50 27.19
C HIS A 71 -3.18 -14.50 26.03
N PHE A 72 -2.49 -13.40 25.75
CA PHE A 72 -1.59 -13.28 24.60
C PHE A 72 -0.61 -14.47 24.43
N PRO A 73 0.11 -14.93 25.48
CA PRO A 73 1.04 -16.05 25.32
C PRO A 73 0.34 -17.35 24.89
N GLU A 74 -0.87 -17.59 25.37
CA GLU A 74 -1.68 -18.75 25.00
C GLU A 74 -2.21 -18.63 23.56
N ILE A 75 -2.64 -17.45 23.15
CA ILE A 75 -3.11 -17.19 21.78
C ILE A 75 -1.96 -17.40 20.80
N LEU A 76 -0.79 -16.84 21.12
CA LEU A 76 0.41 -17.00 20.30
C LEU A 76 0.89 -18.45 20.27
N SER A 77 0.89 -19.17 21.40
CA SER A 77 1.30 -20.58 21.42
C SER A 77 0.39 -21.47 20.58
N ARG A 78 -0.93 -21.21 20.60
CA ARG A 78 -1.91 -21.91 19.74
C ARG A 78 -1.66 -21.70 18.24
N SER A 79 -1.09 -20.56 17.84
CA SER A 79 -0.71 -20.30 16.44
C SER A 79 0.55 -21.07 16.00
N GLY A 80 1.27 -21.70 16.94
CA GLY A 80 2.42 -22.56 16.65
C GLY A 80 3.46 -21.89 15.75
N VAL A 81 3.90 -22.61 14.71
CA VAL A 81 4.81 -22.11 13.66
C VAL A 81 4.07 -21.59 12.43
N ALA A 82 2.75 -21.44 12.48
CA ALA A 82 2.00 -20.98 11.33
C ALA A 82 2.34 -19.52 11.00
N PRO A 83 2.31 -19.13 9.70
CA PRO A 83 2.57 -17.76 9.30
C PRO A 83 1.54 -16.79 9.87
N LEU A 84 2.03 -15.66 10.39
CA LEU A 84 1.27 -14.63 11.07
C LEU A 84 0.85 -13.52 10.12
N ARG A 85 -0.37 -13.01 10.35
CA ARG A 85 -0.89 -11.80 9.73
C ARG A 85 -1.05 -10.75 10.82
N LEU A 86 -0.23 -9.72 10.77
CA LEU A 86 -0.24 -8.65 11.76
C LEU A 86 -0.91 -7.43 11.15
N ARG A 87 -2.05 -7.02 11.71
CA ARG A 87 -2.81 -5.86 11.23
C ARG A 87 -3.07 -4.90 12.37
N ILE A 88 -2.88 -3.61 12.13
CA ILE A 88 -3.37 -2.52 12.98
C ILE A 88 -4.33 -1.72 12.14
N THR A 89 -5.63 -1.76 12.42
CA THR A 89 -6.59 -0.93 11.69
C THR A 89 -6.66 0.48 12.30
N PRO A 90 -7.02 1.52 11.52
CA PRO A 90 -7.18 2.87 12.04
C PRO A 90 -8.15 2.95 13.23
N SER A 91 -9.25 2.18 13.20
CA SER A 91 -10.27 2.19 14.25
C SER A 91 -9.72 1.82 15.63
N VAL A 92 -8.77 0.88 15.67
CA VAL A 92 -8.06 0.45 16.88
C VAL A 92 -7.24 1.58 17.48
N LEU A 93 -6.78 2.52 16.66
CA LEU A 93 -5.91 3.59 17.14
C LEU A 93 -6.66 4.57 18.06
N TYR A 94 -7.95 4.83 17.80
CA TYR A 94 -8.74 5.81 18.56
C TYR A 94 -9.22 5.32 19.92
N SER A 95 -9.56 4.04 20.04
CA SER A 95 -10.08 3.49 21.28
C SER A 95 -9.05 3.43 22.40
N ASP A 96 -7.76 3.61 22.08
CA ASP A 96 -6.68 3.09 22.92
C ASP A 96 -5.59 4.12 23.28
N SER A 97 -5.88 5.42 23.19
CA SER A 97 -4.93 6.46 23.63
C SER A 97 -4.55 6.36 25.11
N ARG A 98 -5.37 5.68 25.92
CA ARG A 98 -5.13 5.41 27.35
C ARG A 98 -4.61 4.00 27.64
N ALA A 99 -4.45 3.13 26.64
CA ALA A 99 -3.93 1.80 26.92
C ALA A 99 -2.49 1.86 27.42
N PRO A 100 -2.10 0.88 28.26
CA PRO A 100 -0.70 0.68 28.57
C PRO A 100 0.13 0.46 27.29
N PRO A 101 1.40 0.89 27.30
CA PRO A 101 2.32 0.64 26.19
C PRO A 101 2.44 -0.87 25.94
N ILE A 102 2.67 -1.23 24.68
CA ILE A 102 2.87 -2.64 24.32
C ILE A 102 4.24 -3.07 24.85
N PRO A 103 4.36 -4.17 25.60
CA PRO A 103 5.67 -4.67 26.02
C PRO A 103 6.53 -5.05 24.81
N GLU A 104 7.75 -4.52 24.70
CA GLU A 104 8.69 -4.80 23.60
C GLU A 104 8.95 -6.29 23.42
N SER A 105 9.06 -7.04 24.51
CA SER A 105 9.26 -8.50 24.49
C SER A 105 8.14 -9.26 23.78
N ARG A 106 6.92 -8.72 23.78
CA ARG A 106 5.79 -9.30 23.03
C ARG A 106 5.80 -8.89 21.56
N LEU A 107 6.24 -7.67 21.25
CA LEU A 107 6.44 -7.24 19.86
C LEU A 107 7.52 -8.06 19.17
N ALA A 108 8.66 -8.31 19.84
CA ALA A 108 9.72 -9.17 19.32
C ALA A 108 9.23 -10.58 18.95
N GLN A 109 8.30 -11.14 19.72
CA GLN A 109 7.68 -12.44 19.43
C GLN A 109 6.73 -12.40 18.23
N LEU A 110 6.02 -11.28 18.02
CA LEU A 110 5.13 -11.11 16.87
C LEU A 110 5.91 -10.85 15.58
N PHE A 111 6.99 -10.08 15.68
CA PHE A 111 7.85 -9.70 14.57
C PHE A 111 8.90 -10.76 14.20
N ASP A 112 8.61 -12.03 14.48
CA ASP A 112 9.45 -13.15 14.05
C ASP A 112 9.56 -13.17 12.51
N PRO A 113 10.75 -12.89 11.93
CA PRO A 113 10.92 -12.80 10.49
C PRO A 113 10.52 -14.07 9.74
N ALA A 114 10.66 -15.24 10.38
CA ALA A 114 10.37 -16.53 9.78
C ALA A 114 8.86 -16.80 9.65
N ARG A 115 8.02 -16.02 10.35
CA ARG A 115 6.57 -16.25 10.41
C ARG A 115 5.76 -15.16 9.75
N LEU A 116 6.31 -13.97 9.50
CA LEU A 116 5.52 -12.86 8.93
C LEU A 116 5.08 -13.14 7.50
N LEU A 117 3.76 -13.22 7.29
CA LEU A 117 3.11 -13.37 5.98
C LEU A 117 2.53 -12.05 5.49
N GLU A 118 1.84 -11.34 6.38
CA GLU A 118 1.19 -10.06 6.10
C GLU A 118 1.46 -9.11 7.27
N LEU A 119 1.81 -7.87 6.94
CA LEU A 119 2.09 -6.84 7.92
C LEU A 119 1.48 -5.51 7.50
N ASN A 120 0.39 -5.12 8.17
CA ASN A 120 -0.32 -3.87 7.95
C ASN A 120 -0.20 -2.98 9.18
N LEU A 121 0.64 -1.95 9.10
CA LEU A 121 0.93 -1.04 10.18
C LEU A 121 0.37 0.34 9.86
N TYR A 122 -0.65 0.72 10.61
CA TYR A 122 -1.12 2.10 10.70
C TYR A 122 -0.50 2.71 11.95
N VAL A 123 0.39 3.67 11.75
CA VAL A 123 1.28 4.18 12.78
C VAL A 123 0.88 5.59 13.15
N ASP A 124 0.62 5.81 14.44
CA ASP A 124 0.42 7.14 15.02
C ASP A 124 1.73 7.66 15.66
N LYS A 125 1.70 8.91 16.11
CA LYS A 125 2.84 9.56 16.76
C LYS A 125 3.30 8.83 18.04
N CYS A 126 2.38 8.28 18.81
CA CYS A 126 2.66 7.66 20.11
C CYS A 126 3.34 6.29 19.97
N ARG A 127 3.01 5.53 18.93
CA ARG A 127 3.50 4.16 18.70
C ARG A 127 4.58 4.05 17.64
N ARG A 128 4.89 5.14 16.94
CA ARG A 128 5.90 5.19 15.89
C ARG A 128 7.20 4.51 16.29
N ASN A 129 7.84 4.98 17.35
CA ASN A 129 9.19 4.52 17.67
C ASN A 129 9.18 3.04 18.06
N ILE A 130 8.28 2.64 18.98
CA ILE A 130 8.24 1.25 19.45
C ILE A 130 7.93 0.24 18.34
N LEU A 131 7.02 0.56 17.40
CA LEU A 131 6.68 -0.34 16.29
C LEU A 131 7.78 -0.41 15.23
N LEU A 132 8.38 0.73 14.87
CA LEU A 132 9.40 0.78 13.82
C LEU A 132 10.76 0.28 14.31
N GLU A 133 11.09 0.46 15.59
CA GLU A 133 12.30 -0.07 16.21
C GLU A 133 12.21 -1.58 16.45
N SER A 134 11.01 -2.10 16.77
CA SER A 134 10.79 -3.55 16.94
C SER A 134 10.72 -4.32 15.61
N PHE A 135 10.81 -3.61 14.48
CA PHE A 135 10.69 -4.21 13.16
C PHE A 135 11.85 -5.19 12.90
N PRO A 136 11.59 -6.37 12.29
CA PRO A 136 12.64 -7.36 12.08
C PRO A 136 13.77 -6.82 11.20
N MET A 137 15.01 -6.99 11.65
CA MET A 137 16.20 -6.66 10.86
C MET A 137 16.61 -7.79 9.90
N GLY A 138 16.08 -9.00 10.11
CA GLY A 138 16.41 -10.19 9.33
C GLY A 138 15.63 -10.33 8.01
N LYS A 139 15.99 -11.34 7.22
CA LYS A 139 15.23 -11.74 6.03
C LYS A 139 13.84 -12.21 6.44
N THR A 140 12.82 -11.76 5.72
CA THR A 140 11.42 -12.17 5.92
C THR A 140 10.94 -12.97 4.71
N PRO A 141 11.28 -14.27 4.64
CA PRO A 141 11.08 -15.05 3.42
C PRO A 141 9.61 -15.29 3.09
N LEU A 142 8.69 -15.17 4.05
CA LEU A 142 7.26 -15.40 3.86
C LEU A 142 6.45 -14.12 3.63
N LEU A 143 7.04 -12.93 3.77
CA LEU A 143 6.28 -11.68 3.76
C LEU A 143 5.78 -11.38 2.33
N GLU A 144 4.47 -11.52 2.13
CA GLU A 144 3.79 -11.30 0.85
C GLU A 144 3.13 -9.92 0.77
N ILE A 145 2.64 -9.41 1.90
CA ILE A 145 1.91 -8.14 1.98
C ILE A 145 2.57 -7.24 3.02
N PHE A 146 2.97 -6.05 2.60
CA PHE A 146 3.50 -5.02 3.49
C PHE A 146 2.77 -3.70 3.25
N VAL A 147 2.05 -3.25 4.28
CA VAL A 147 1.35 -1.98 4.31
C VAL A 147 1.90 -1.15 5.45
N LEU A 148 2.41 0.04 5.14
CA LEU A 148 2.85 1.04 6.11
C LEU A 148 2.15 2.36 5.82
N CYS A 149 1.31 2.80 6.75
CA CYS A 149 0.53 4.02 6.64
C CYS A 149 0.70 4.88 7.88
N LYS A 150 0.85 6.19 7.72
CA LYS A 150 0.67 7.12 8.84
C LYS A 150 -0.84 7.37 9.05
N ASP A 151 -1.29 7.35 10.30
CA ASP A 151 -2.66 7.76 10.61
C ASP A 151 -2.82 9.29 10.57
N MET A 152 -3.71 9.79 9.71
CA MET A 152 -3.99 11.23 9.54
C MET A 152 -5.08 11.76 10.47
N ARG A 153 -5.92 10.91 11.07
CA ARG A 153 -7.11 11.39 11.77
C ARG A 153 -6.80 11.85 13.21
N VAL A 154 -5.61 11.51 13.74
CA VAL A 154 -5.24 11.75 15.16
C VAL A 154 -4.73 13.17 15.45
N GLY A 155 -4.57 14.04 14.45
CA GLY A 155 -4.16 15.42 14.70
C GLY A 155 -4.62 16.37 13.60
N GLY A 156 -5.39 17.39 13.95
CA GLY A 156 -5.87 18.44 13.03
C GLY A 156 -4.76 19.25 12.35
N HIS A 157 -3.49 18.98 12.64
CA HIS A 157 -2.34 19.56 11.98
C HIS A 157 -1.84 18.60 10.90
N LEU A 158 -2.47 18.66 9.72
CA LEU A 158 -2.18 17.82 8.54
C LEU A 158 -0.70 17.88 8.08
N LEU A 159 0.10 18.83 8.58
CA LEU A 159 1.38 19.20 7.98
C LEU A 159 2.63 18.86 8.79
N GLU A 160 2.56 18.59 10.11
CA GLU A 160 3.77 18.83 10.91
C GLU A 160 4.80 17.69 10.99
N GLU A 161 4.46 16.41 10.80
CA GLU A 161 5.50 15.37 10.82
C GLU A 161 5.13 14.16 9.96
N TYR A 162 5.70 14.04 8.75
CA TYR A 162 5.65 12.79 8.00
C TYR A 162 6.27 11.64 8.80
N LEU A 163 5.82 10.41 8.56
CA LEU A 163 6.39 9.23 9.21
C LEU A 163 7.76 8.93 8.61
N ALA A 164 8.85 9.36 9.25
CA ALA A 164 10.19 8.97 8.85
C ALA A 164 10.33 7.45 8.95
N ILE A 165 10.50 6.78 7.81
CA ILE A 165 10.71 5.33 7.76
C ILE A 165 12.21 5.06 8.01
N PRO A 166 12.57 4.32 9.06
CA PRO A 166 13.94 3.85 9.23
C PRO A 166 14.44 3.06 8.03
N HIS A 167 15.71 3.25 7.67
CA HIS A 167 16.33 2.59 6.51
C HIS A 167 16.20 1.07 6.55
N HIS A 168 16.29 0.44 7.73
CA HIS A 168 16.18 -1.02 7.84
C HIS A 168 14.84 -1.56 7.37
N ILE A 169 13.75 -0.81 7.50
CA ILE A 169 12.39 -1.19 7.05
C ILE A 169 12.26 -1.08 5.52
N LEU A 170 13.04 -0.21 4.88
CA LEU A 170 13.06 -0.11 3.42
C LEU A 170 14.00 -1.15 2.80
N ASN A 171 15.06 -1.54 3.52
CA ASN A 171 16.16 -2.30 2.94
C ASN A 171 16.21 -3.78 3.32
N PHE A 172 15.36 -4.26 4.24
CA PHE A 172 15.38 -5.67 4.62
C PHE A 172 14.92 -6.59 3.46
N PRO A 173 15.56 -7.78 3.28
CA PRO A 173 15.22 -8.68 2.18
C PRO A 173 13.83 -9.31 2.34
N ARG A 174 13.00 -9.14 1.30
CA ARG A 174 11.63 -9.64 1.19
C ARG A 174 11.39 -10.33 -0.14
N PRO A 175 11.92 -11.56 -0.36
CA PRO A 175 11.89 -12.19 -1.68
C PRO A 175 10.46 -12.52 -2.17
N SER A 176 9.52 -12.71 -1.24
CA SER A 176 8.15 -13.14 -1.54
C SER A 176 7.15 -11.98 -1.58
N ILE A 177 7.60 -10.73 -1.46
CA ILE A 177 6.69 -9.59 -1.44
C ILE A 177 5.95 -9.48 -2.77
N GLN A 178 4.63 -9.41 -2.68
CA GLN A 178 3.72 -9.26 -3.81
C GLN A 178 2.96 -7.94 -3.74
N ASN A 179 2.67 -7.46 -2.53
CA ASN A 179 1.88 -6.25 -2.30
C ASN A 179 2.65 -5.30 -1.39
N LEU A 180 2.95 -4.11 -1.90
CA LEU A 180 3.63 -3.05 -1.16
C LEU A 180 2.79 -1.78 -1.19
N LEU A 181 2.34 -1.33 -0.02
CA LEU A 181 1.69 -0.04 0.17
C LEU A 181 2.47 0.79 1.17
N ILE A 182 2.92 1.97 0.74
CA ILE A 182 3.54 2.96 1.61
C ILE A 182 2.78 4.26 1.42
N GLU A 183 2.19 4.77 2.49
CA GLU A 183 1.37 5.97 2.45
C GLU A 183 1.77 6.94 3.57
N LEU A 184 1.86 8.23 3.22
CA LEU A 184 2.09 9.35 4.14
C LEU A 184 3.40 9.24 4.94
N CYS A 185 4.42 8.72 4.27
CA CYS A 185 5.71 8.46 4.88
C CYS A 185 6.80 9.35 4.30
N HIS A 186 7.76 9.70 5.15
CA HIS A 186 9.01 10.32 4.74
C HIS A 186 10.04 9.22 4.48
N SER A 187 10.54 9.16 3.26
CA SER A 187 11.52 8.17 2.83
C SER A 187 12.73 8.89 2.24
N PRO A 188 13.97 8.51 2.63
CA PRO A 188 15.20 9.07 2.07
C PRO A 188 15.44 8.50 0.66
N TRP A 189 14.64 8.92 -0.32
CA TRP A 189 14.68 8.43 -1.71
C TRP A 189 16.01 8.67 -2.40
N GLU A 190 16.84 9.59 -1.92
CA GLU A 190 18.20 9.80 -2.42
C GLU A 190 19.07 8.53 -2.27
N SER A 191 18.71 7.67 -1.30
CA SER A 191 19.29 6.34 -1.12
C SER A 191 18.56 5.25 -1.92
N ALA A 192 17.80 5.57 -2.97
CA ALA A 192 17.03 4.60 -3.75
C ALA A 192 17.89 3.48 -4.35
N ALA A 193 19.19 3.73 -4.57
CA ALA A 193 20.16 2.70 -4.94
C ALA A 193 20.27 1.55 -3.91
N SER A 194 19.84 1.78 -2.67
CA SER A 194 19.80 0.78 -1.60
C SER A 194 18.49 0.01 -1.51
N ILE A 195 17.46 0.40 -2.28
CA ILE A 195 16.17 -0.29 -2.27
C ILE A 195 16.36 -1.67 -2.90
N PRO A 196 16.03 -2.76 -2.18
CA PRO A 196 16.24 -4.10 -2.69
C PRO A 196 15.30 -4.38 -3.88
N SER A 197 15.75 -5.25 -4.77
CA SER A 197 14.92 -5.73 -5.88
C SER A 197 13.74 -6.55 -5.35
N TYR A 198 12.55 -6.29 -5.90
CA TYR A 198 11.31 -6.99 -5.55
C TYR A 198 10.78 -7.72 -6.79
N PRO A 199 11.39 -8.85 -7.17
CA PRO A 199 11.10 -9.53 -8.44
C PRO A 199 9.68 -10.11 -8.52
N ASN A 200 9.01 -10.25 -7.38
CA ASN A 200 7.65 -10.81 -7.27
C ASN A 200 6.58 -9.76 -6.98
N LEU A 201 6.94 -8.47 -6.97
CA LEU A 201 5.99 -7.40 -6.66
C LEU A 201 4.94 -7.28 -7.77
N VAL A 202 3.68 -7.50 -7.42
CA VAL A 202 2.50 -7.44 -8.31
C VAL A 202 1.75 -6.12 -8.12
N HIS A 203 1.58 -5.70 -6.87
CA HIS A 203 0.88 -4.46 -6.52
C HIS A 203 1.81 -3.51 -5.79
N ARG A 204 1.88 -2.28 -6.28
CA ARG A 204 2.63 -1.21 -5.65
C ARG A 204 1.78 0.04 -5.54
N THR A 205 1.62 0.52 -4.32
CA THR A 205 1.00 1.81 -4.03
C THR A 205 1.96 2.67 -3.23
N LEU A 206 2.31 3.83 -3.78
CA LEU A 206 3.11 4.84 -3.10
C LEU A 206 2.28 6.12 -3.04
N SER A 207 1.90 6.54 -1.84
CA SER A 207 1.01 7.69 -1.63
C SER A 207 1.66 8.73 -0.72
N GLN A 208 1.63 9.99 -1.15
CA GLN A 208 2.02 11.17 -0.39
C GLN A 208 3.41 11.03 0.25
N LEU A 209 4.41 10.79 -0.60
CA LEU A 209 5.78 10.60 -0.18
C LEU A 209 6.47 11.95 0.03
N ALA A 210 7.13 12.12 1.18
CA ALA A 210 7.98 13.27 1.47
C ALA A 210 9.47 12.86 1.56
N PRO A 211 10.43 13.69 1.12
CA PRO A 211 10.21 14.80 0.19
C PRO A 211 9.62 14.29 -1.14
N THR A 212 9.19 15.20 -2.00
CA THR A 212 8.67 14.89 -3.34
C THR A 212 9.63 13.93 -4.04
N ILE A 213 9.10 12.80 -4.48
CA ILE A 213 9.90 11.81 -5.19
C ILE A 213 10.13 12.25 -6.65
N TYR A 214 11.39 12.28 -7.09
CA TYR A 214 11.71 12.60 -8.49
C TYR A 214 11.29 11.46 -9.42
N VAL A 215 10.91 11.82 -10.64
CA VAL A 215 10.55 10.85 -11.70
C VAL A 215 11.65 9.81 -11.91
N VAL A 216 12.92 10.23 -11.89
CA VAL A 216 14.08 9.32 -12.05
C VAL A 216 14.09 8.24 -10.97
N GLU A 217 13.86 8.60 -9.70
CA GLU A 217 13.85 7.61 -8.61
C GLU A 217 12.63 6.70 -8.68
N VAL A 218 11.46 7.25 -9.06
CA VAL A 218 10.26 6.45 -9.32
C VAL A 218 10.54 5.39 -10.39
N LEU A 219 11.15 5.79 -11.51
CA LEU A 219 11.46 4.88 -12.62
C LEU A 219 12.45 3.78 -12.20
N ARG A 220 13.51 4.12 -11.45
CA ARG A 220 14.45 3.12 -10.88
C ARG A 220 13.71 2.12 -10.01
N ILE A 221 12.87 2.61 -9.10
CA ILE A 221 12.10 1.78 -8.16
C ILE A 221 11.15 0.83 -8.90
N ILE A 222 10.47 1.32 -9.94
CA ILE A 222 9.54 0.55 -10.77
C ILE A 222 10.29 -0.54 -11.56
N ASN A 223 11.46 -0.23 -12.13
CA ASN A 223 12.28 -1.18 -12.87
C ASN A 223 12.78 -2.37 -12.03
N LEU A 224 12.77 -2.25 -10.71
CA LEU A 224 13.05 -3.35 -9.79
C LEU A 224 11.90 -4.37 -9.66
N SER A 225 10.79 -4.19 -10.39
CA SER A 225 9.56 -4.96 -10.26
C SER A 225 8.96 -5.34 -11.62
N PRO A 226 9.59 -6.26 -12.39
CA PRO A 226 9.15 -6.62 -13.73
C PRO A 226 7.79 -7.34 -13.80
N LYS A 227 7.29 -7.85 -12.67
CA LYS A 227 5.98 -8.51 -12.56
C LYS A 227 4.84 -7.57 -12.13
N LEU A 228 5.08 -6.26 -12.14
CA LEU A 228 4.11 -5.30 -11.65
C LEU A 228 2.86 -5.24 -12.54
N GLU A 229 1.71 -5.52 -11.94
CA GLU A 229 0.39 -5.50 -12.60
C GLU A 229 -0.41 -4.27 -12.20
N HIS A 230 -0.25 -3.79 -10.96
CA HIS A 230 -0.97 -2.64 -10.43
C HIS A 230 0.00 -1.62 -9.85
N LEU A 231 0.06 -0.44 -10.46
CA LEU A 231 0.87 0.69 -10.01
C LEU A 231 -0.05 1.86 -9.65
N ALA A 232 0.05 2.32 -8.41
CA ALA A 232 -0.61 3.55 -7.96
C ALA A 232 0.41 4.50 -7.32
N LEU A 233 0.50 5.71 -7.85
CA LEU A 233 1.39 6.76 -7.37
C LEU A 233 0.58 8.02 -7.08
N PHE A 234 0.63 8.50 -5.84
CA PHE A 234 -0.03 9.73 -5.42
C PHE A 234 1.02 10.72 -4.92
N ASN A 235 1.30 11.73 -5.72
CA ASN A 235 2.25 12.80 -5.45
C ASN A 235 1.53 14.15 -5.48
N ASP A 236 0.68 14.40 -4.48
CA ASP A 236 -0.13 15.62 -4.43
C ASP A 236 0.67 16.82 -3.87
N PRO A 237 1.04 17.81 -4.69
CA PRO A 237 1.80 18.97 -4.22
C PRO A 237 1.00 19.85 -3.27
N THR A 238 -0.34 19.79 -3.31
CA THR A 238 -1.20 20.64 -2.47
C THR A 238 -1.11 20.26 -0.99
N LEU A 239 -0.73 19.02 -0.70
CA LEU A 239 -0.53 18.50 0.66
C LEU A 239 0.88 18.80 1.20
N LEU A 240 1.80 19.26 0.33
CA LEU A 240 3.24 19.40 0.62
C LEU A 240 3.78 20.84 0.51
N ARG A 241 2.90 21.85 0.48
CA ARG A 241 3.22 23.25 0.18
C ARG A 241 4.40 23.86 0.96
N GLN A 242 4.73 23.33 2.14
CA GLN A 242 5.79 23.87 3.01
C GLN A 242 7.17 23.24 2.78
N LEU A 243 7.27 22.10 2.10
CA LEU A 243 8.54 21.36 1.93
C LEU A 243 9.06 21.36 0.48
N HIS A 244 8.31 21.92 -0.47
CA HIS A 244 8.77 22.08 -1.84
C HIS A 244 9.81 23.20 -1.91
N ARG A 245 11.08 22.88 -1.65
CA ARG A 245 12.14 23.59 -2.35
C ARG A 245 12.02 23.20 -3.82
N PRO A 246 11.89 24.16 -4.75
CA PRO A 246 12.01 23.88 -6.17
C PRO A 246 13.43 23.35 -6.39
N SER A 247 13.57 22.02 -6.34
CA SER A 247 14.83 21.38 -6.59
C SER A 247 15.21 21.66 -8.03
N LEU A 248 16.44 22.14 -8.22
CA LEU A 248 17.10 22.23 -9.51
C LEU A 248 16.88 20.89 -10.24
N ARG A 249 16.29 20.96 -11.44
CA ARG A 249 15.96 19.78 -12.24
C ARG A 249 17.14 18.79 -12.18
N PRO A 250 16.95 17.56 -11.66
CA PRO A 250 17.96 16.55 -11.85
C PRO A 250 18.20 16.42 -13.37
N PRO A 251 19.45 16.21 -13.81
CA PRO A 251 19.76 16.06 -15.22
C PRO A 251 18.85 14.98 -15.79
N ASP A 252 18.09 15.34 -16.82
CA ASP A 252 17.27 14.37 -17.53
C ASP A 252 18.21 13.29 -18.05
N ASP A 253 18.17 12.12 -17.44
CA ASP A 253 18.78 10.92 -17.99
C ASP A 253 17.83 10.41 -19.09
N PRO A 254 18.20 10.56 -20.38
CA PRO A 254 17.36 10.11 -21.48
C PRO A 254 17.35 8.59 -21.59
N SER A 255 18.30 7.89 -20.95
CA SER A 255 18.39 6.42 -21.03
C SER A 255 17.45 5.71 -20.06
N LEU A 256 16.96 6.41 -19.03
CA LEU A 256 16.11 5.80 -18.03
C LEU A 256 14.66 5.70 -18.52
N HIS A 257 14.29 4.50 -18.90
CA HIS A 257 12.95 4.13 -19.31
C HIS A 257 12.50 2.90 -18.52
N ALA A 258 11.21 2.81 -18.20
CA ALA A 258 10.63 1.67 -17.49
C ALA A 258 9.68 0.89 -18.39
N ASP A 259 9.98 -0.40 -18.58
CA ASP A 259 9.12 -1.30 -19.33
C ASP A 259 8.28 -2.14 -18.36
N LEU A 260 6.96 -2.02 -18.46
CA LEU A 260 5.99 -2.67 -17.58
C LEU A 260 5.03 -3.55 -18.39
N PRO A 261 5.51 -4.68 -18.95
CA PRO A 261 4.76 -5.48 -19.92
C PRO A 261 3.52 -6.17 -19.34
N ARG A 262 3.38 -6.21 -18.00
CA ARG A 262 2.24 -6.83 -17.30
C ARG A 262 1.29 -5.81 -16.67
N LEU A 263 1.51 -4.51 -16.89
CA LEU A 263 0.74 -3.48 -16.21
C LEU A 263 -0.73 -3.53 -16.64
N ALA A 264 -1.59 -3.97 -15.73
CA ALA A 264 -3.03 -3.99 -15.90
C ALA A 264 -3.66 -2.66 -15.48
N THR A 265 -3.15 -2.02 -14.43
CA THR A 265 -3.69 -0.77 -13.89
C THR A 265 -2.59 0.23 -13.55
N LEU A 266 -2.73 1.46 -14.06
CA LEU A 266 -1.87 2.60 -13.72
C LEU A 266 -2.71 3.74 -13.17
N ARG A 267 -2.48 4.10 -11.90
CA ARG A 267 -3.15 5.23 -11.23
C ARG A 267 -2.10 6.27 -10.88
N LEU A 268 -2.20 7.46 -11.46
CA LEU A 268 -1.30 8.57 -11.18
C LEU A 268 -2.10 9.74 -10.64
N THR A 269 -1.69 10.30 -9.52
CA THR A 269 -2.19 11.56 -8.99
C THR A 269 -1.01 12.47 -8.71
N GLY A 270 -1.05 13.72 -9.13
CA GLY A 270 0.00 14.68 -8.84
C GLY A 270 -0.02 15.89 -9.75
N ASP A 271 1.07 16.64 -9.80
CA ASP A 271 1.16 17.76 -10.74
C ASP A 271 1.36 17.31 -12.20
N SER A 272 1.04 18.23 -13.12
CA SER A 272 1.13 17.96 -14.55
C SER A 272 2.55 17.61 -15.00
N PRO A 273 3.62 18.31 -14.57
CA PRO A 273 5.00 17.94 -14.89
C PRO A 273 5.37 16.51 -14.45
N PHE A 274 5.02 16.11 -13.23
CA PHE A 274 5.29 14.76 -12.70
C PHE A 274 4.60 13.69 -13.53
N ILE A 275 3.29 13.87 -13.79
CA ILE A 275 2.50 12.88 -14.54
C ILE A 275 3.02 12.76 -15.98
N CYS A 276 3.27 13.88 -16.66
CA CYS A 276 3.78 13.85 -18.04
C CYS A 276 5.17 13.26 -18.13
N GLY A 277 6.08 13.68 -17.24
CA GLY A 277 7.45 13.17 -17.22
C GLY A 277 7.53 11.69 -16.91
N LEU A 278 6.59 11.16 -16.11
CA LEU A 278 6.51 9.74 -15.84
C LEU A 278 5.90 8.96 -17.02
N LEU A 279 4.77 9.44 -17.57
CA LEU A 279 4.10 8.77 -18.70
C LEU A 279 4.96 8.71 -19.97
N SER A 280 5.80 9.73 -20.22
CA SER A 280 6.72 9.70 -21.37
C SER A 280 7.87 8.70 -21.24
N LYS A 281 8.10 8.17 -20.03
CA LYS A 281 9.20 7.24 -19.71
C LYS A 281 8.74 5.85 -19.29
N ILE A 282 7.43 5.59 -19.28
CA ILE A 282 6.87 4.27 -18.98
C ILE A 282 6.27 3.69 -20.26
N SER A 283 6.70 2.49 -20.65
CA SER A 283 5.97 1.65 -21.61
C SER A 283 5.07 0.67 -20.87
N HIS A 284 3.85 0.51 -21.39
CA HIS A 284 2.85 -0.40 -20.85
C HIS A 284 1.95 -0.95 -21.98
N PRO A 285 1.26 -2.09 -21.76
CA PRO A 285 0.34 -2.64 -22.74
C PRO A 285 -0.80 -1.67 -23.13
N PRO A 286 -1.36 -1.79 -24.35
CA PRO A 286 -2.55 -1.03 -24.75
C PRO A 286 -3.79 -1.35 -23.90
N SER A 287 -3.83 -2.53 -23.27
CA SER A 287 -4.91 -2.97 -22.38
C SER A 287 -4.86 -2.35 -20.99
N THR A 288 -3.81 -1.60 -20.64
CA THR A 288 -3.67 -0.99 -19.32
C THR A 288 -4.80 0.01 -19.04
N SER A 289 -5.47 -0.15 -17.90
CA SER A 289 -6.45 0.80 -17.39
C SER A 289 -5.73 2.01 -16.77
N LEU A 290 -5.95 3.20 -17.33
CA LEU A 290 -5.32 4.45 -16.89
C LEU A 290 -6.30 5.29 -16.07
N ARG A 291 -5.86 5.72 -14.87
CA ARG A 291 -6.55 6.70 -14.04
C ARG A 291 -5.61 7.82 -13.65
N LEU A 292 -5.78 8.98 -14.25
CA LEU A 292 -4.90 10.14 -14.07
C LEU A 292 -5.66 11.25 -13.37
N VAL A 293 -5.09 11.80 -12.30
CA VAL A 293 -5.63 12.94 -11.55
C VAL A 293 -4.55 14.01 -11.50
N CYS A 294 -4.60 14.93 -12.44
CA CYS A 294 -3.67 16.06 -12.51
C CYS A 294 -4.21 17.21 -11.64
N LYS A 295 -3.37 17.68 -10.71
CA LYS A 295 -3.65 18.81 -9.82
C LYS A 295 -2.68 19.95 -10.12
N GLY A 296 -3.10 21.20 -9.88
CA GLY A 296 -2.24 22.37 -10.01
C GLY A 296 -2.62 23.28 -11.16
N HIS A 297 -1.82 24.34 -11.34
CA HIS A 297 -2.08 25.36 -12.34
C HIS A 297 -1.57 24.91 -13.70
N TRP A 298 -2.46 24.81 -14.68
CA TRP A 298 -2.09 24.63 -16.08
C TRP A 298 -1.62 25.98 -16.62
N PRO A 299 -0.36 26.14 -17.04
CA PRO A 299 0.06 27.38 -17.69
C PRO A 299 -0.85 27.67 -18.88
N ALA A 300 -1.36 28.91 -18.97
CA ALA A 300 -1.99 29.39 -20.19
C ALA A 300 -0.90 29.47 -21.26
N VAL A 301 -0.99 28.65 -22.32
CA VAL A 301 0.03 28.62 -23.37
C VAL A 301 -0.57 29.10 -24.69
N ASN A 302 -0.03 30.20 -25.21
CA ASN A 302 -0.20 30.56 -26.62
C ASN A 302 0.80 29.71 -27.43
N GLY A 303 0.39 28.57 -27.98
CA GLY A 303 1.25 27.71 -28.81
C GLY A 303 1.11 26.20 -28.53
N LEU A 304 2.15 25.43 -28.87
CA LEU A 304 2.19 23.98 -28.63
C LEU A 304 2.16 23.71 -27.13
N HIS A 305 1.10 23.06 -26.65
CA HIS A 305 0.87 22.88 -25.23
C HIS A 305 1.93 21.92 -24.64
N PRO A 306 2.58 22.23 -23.50
CA PRO A 306 3.66 21.41 -22.93
C PRO A 306 3.19 20.02 -22.47
N TYR A 307 1.88 19.79 -22.51
CA TYR A 307 1.24 18.53 -22.13
C TYR A 307 0.52 17.88 -23.32
N THR A 308 0.97 18.13 -24.55
CA THR A 308 0.49 17.45 -25.76
C THR A 308 0.43 15.94 -25.57
N SER A 309 1.46 15.30 -24.98
CA SER A 309 1.43 13.86 -24.71
C SER A 309 0.24 13.40 -23.85
N LEU A 310 -0.15 14.20 -22.85
CA LEU A 310 -1.31 13.92 -22.01
C LEU A 310 -2.61 14.07 -22.81
N LEU A 311 -2.69 15.13 -23.62
CA LEU A 311 -3.82 15.46 -24.49
C LEU A 311 -4.02 14.40 -25.60
N ASP A 312 -2.94 13.98 -26.25
CA ASP A 312 -2.90 12.95 -27.28
C ASP A 312 -3.36 11.59 -26.73
N LEU A 313 -2.90 11.23 -25.52
CA LEU A 313 -3.27 9.98 -24.85
C LEU A 313 -4.79 9.83 -24.67
N VAL A 314 -5.47 10.96 -24.45
CA VAL A 314 -6.93 11.02 -24.24
C VAL A 314 -7.70 11.52 -25.46
N GLY A 315 -7.03 11.73 -26.59
CA GLY A 315 -7.65 12.23 -27.82
C GLY A 315 -8.27 13.62 -27.67
N LEU A 316 -7.82 14.42 -26.69
CA LEU A 316 -8.26 15.80 -26.53
C LEU A 316 -7.38 16.70 -27.38
N THR A 317 -7.97 17.43 -28.32
CA THR A 317 -7.27 18.49 -29.04
C THR A 317 -7.25 19.77 -28.20
N THR A 318 -6.17 20.57 -28.30
CA THR A 318 -5.98 21.85 -27.57
C THR A 318 -7.05 22.92 -27.83
N ALA A 319 -7.98 22.69 -28.75
CA ALA A 319 -9.09 23.60 -29.07
C ALA A 319 -10.25 23.58 -28.05
N ASN A 320 -10.19 22.77 -26.99
CA ASN A 320 -11.31 22.55 -26.08
C ASN A 320 -11.30 23.57 -24.90
N PRO A 321 -12.33 24.42 -24.71
CA PRO A 321 -12.30 25.55 -23.76
C PRO A 321 -12.45 25.18 -22.25
N LEU A 322 -12.21 23.92 -21.86
CA LEU A 322 -12.35 23.45 -20.46
C LEU A 322 -11.14 23.79 -19.54
N TYR A 323 -10.24 24.67 -19.96
CA TYR A 323 -8.94 24.96 -19.30
C TYR A 323 -9.02 25.74 -17.97
N SER A 324 -10.21 26.04 -17.44
CA SER A 324 -10.35 26.72 -16.14
C SER A 324 -10.51 25.78 -14.94
N ALA A 325 -10.49 24.45 -15.13
CA ALA A 325 -10.63 23.49 -14.04
C ALA A 325 -9.30 23.29 -13.27
N SER A 326 -9.33 23.39 -11.94
CA SER A 326 -8.18 23.17 -11.05
C SER A 326 -7.77 21.70 -10.89
N THR A 327 -8.57 20.76 -11.40
CA THR A 327 -8.33 19.32 -11.37
C THR A 327 -8.89 18.70 -12.63
N VAL A 328 -8.08 17.89 -13.30
CA VAL A 328 -8.50 17.09 -14.46
C VAL A 328 -8.40 15.62 -14.07
N SER A 329 -9.56 14.95 -14.02
CA SER A 329 -9.64 13.51 -13.76
C SER A 329 -9.95 12.78 -15.07
N LEU A 330 -9.03 11.91 -15.49
CA LEU A 330 -9.15 11.12 -16.70
C LEU A 330 -9.21 9.65 -16.32
N GLN A 331 -10.23 8.96 -16.84
CA GLN A 331 -10.38 7.51 -16.69
C GLN A 331 -10.55 6.91 -18.08
N LYS A 332 -9.54 6.16 -18.53
CA LYS A 332 -9.60 5.41 -19.79
C LYS A 332 -9.60 3.93 -19.44
N ARG A 333 -10.73 3.25 -19.70
CA ARG A 333 -10.78 1.78 -19.65
C ARG A 333 -10.28 1.26 -20.99
N GLY A 334 -9.30 0.35 -20.97
CA GLY A 334 -8.86 -0.34 -22.18
C GLY A 334 -10.03 -1.12 -22.78
N HIS A 335 -10.52 -0.72 -23.94
CA HIS A 335 -11.40 -1.56 -24.74
C HIS A 335 -10.55 -2.51 -25.55
N SER A 336 -10.74 -3.81 -25.35
CA SER A 336 -10.30 -4.82 -26.31
C SER A 336 -11.03 -4.54 -27.63
N MET A 337 -10.30 -4.11 -28.66
CA MET A 337 -10.83 -4.14 -30.02
C MET A 337 -11.03 -5.60 -30.41
N ALA A 338 -12.20 -6.15 -30.15
CA ALA A 338 -12.68 -7.30 -30.89
C ALA A 338 -12.98 -6.81 -32.31
N SER A 339 -12.07 -7.09 -33.25
CA SER A 339 -12.37 -6.94 -34.67
C SER A 339 -13.47 -7.92 -35.04
N SER A 340 -14.71 -7.46 -34.97
CA SER A 340 -15.83 -8.06 -35.68
C SER A 340 -16.14 -7.17 -36.87
N ALA A 341 -15.32 -7.31 -37.91
CA ALA A 341 -15.73 -6.99 -39.27
C ALA A 341 -16.14 -8.32 -39.91
N TRP A 342 -17.40 -8.69 -39.70
CA TRP A 342 -18.16 -9.50 -40.64
C TRP A 342 -19.22 -8.58 -41.25
N TYR A 343 -19.26 -8.63 -42.59
CA TYR A 343 -19.98 -7.81 -43.57
C TYR A 343 -19.39 -6.45 -43.91
#